data_AF-A0A954PS28-F1
#
_entry.id   AF-A0A954PS28-F1
#
_cell.length_a   1.000
_cell.length_b   1.000
_cell.length_c   1.000
_cell.angle_alpha   90.00
_cell.angle_beta   90.00
_cell.angle_gamma   90.00
#
_symmetry.space_group_name_H-M   'P 1'
#
loop_
_entity.id
_entity.type
_entity.pdbx_description
1 polymer ?
#
loop_
_entity_poly.entity_id
_entity_poly.type
_entity_poly.pdbx_seq_one_letter_code
_entity_poly.pdbx_strand_id
1 'polypeptide(L)'
;VEAEHGKRWKLEFDIRSTLETDREAHRGEGESAGIVDNEIVESCADAIESTFGKEPTTKPNEIVKRLESIVDRGRNDWPPTLIRELWQFLVDHETGRRQSPAHEARWLNLSGFCLRPGYGVAVDDWRVQQMWRLLHGRLAFPASQSRTESMIMWRRIAGGLTSGQQQQLAAPMLAALRSKTRRIEPHEATEFWRLIASLERISVRDKIELGDIAIKEFQRKKNVRLRPALLWALGRLGGRQPAYGPLNTAVPIQQAQSWLQTIIDLDPPESEASLTIVQLGRLTGDRYRDIRDDVREKATQYLSSHEAGSHLVTLLTEGGTLERDEESAVFGDSLPLGIRLGRS
;
A
#
# COMPACT_ATOMS: atom_id res chain seq x y z
N VAL A 1 -17.18 -31.34 -40.37
CA VAL A 1 -17.30 -31.59 -38.92
C VAL A 1 -16.57 -30.45 -38.24
N GLU A 2 -17.28 -29.34 -38.01
CA GLU A 2 -16.76 -28.20 -37.26
C GLU A 2 -17.05 -28.45 -35.79
N ALA A 3 -15.99 -28.48 -34.96
CA ALA A 3 -16.11 -28.62 -33.52
C ALA A 3 -16.08 -27.22 -32.91
N GLU A 4 -17.25 -26.74 -32.48
CA GLU A 4 -17.41 -25.60 -31.58
C GLU A 4 -16.56 -25.82 -30.32
N HIS A 5 -15.53 -24.99 -30.13
CA HIS A 5 -14.79 -24.95 -28.88
C HIS A 5 -15.59 -24.12 -27.87
N GLY A 6 -16.32 -24.82 -27.01
CA GLY A 6 -17.11 -24.23 -25.94
C GLY A 6 -16.26 -23.39 -24.99
N LYS A 7 -16.56 -22.09 -24.92
CA LYS A 7 -16.05 -21.18 -23.89
C LYS A 7 -16.47 -21.69 -22.52
N ARG A 8 -15.51 -22.20 -21.75
CA ARG A 8 -15.76 -22.80 -20.42
C ARG A 8 -15.63 -21.71 -19.36
N TRP A 9 -16.78 -21.28 -18.85
CA TRP A 9 -16.87 -20.30 -17.78
C TRP A 9 -16.44 -20.95 -16.44
N LYS A 10 -15.40 -20.43 -15.80
CA LYS A 10 -15.15 -20.68 -14.37
C LYS A 10 -15.94 -19.63 -13.59
N LEU A 11 -17.14 -19.98 -13.14
CA LEU A 11 -17.79 -19.26 -12.06
C LEU A 11 -17.10 -19.65 -10.76
N GLU A 12 -16.32 -18.75 -10.17
CA GLU A 12 -15.86 -18.88 -8.79
C GLU A 12 -16.87 -18.20 -7.86
N PHE A 13 -17.64 -19.01 -7.13
CA PHE A 13 -18.49 -18.52 -6.05
C PHE A 13 -17.66 -18.34 -4.78
N ASP A 14 -17.52 -17.11 -4.29
CA ASP A 14 -16.95 -16.83 -2.97
C ASP A 14 -17.98 -17.15 -1.87
N ILE A 15 -17.92 -18.38 -1.36
CA ILE A 15 -18.73 -18.85 -0.22
C ILE A 15 -17.94 -18.68 1.10
N ARG A 16 -16.70 -18.17 1.07
CA ARG A 16 -15.75 -18.30 2.20
C ARG A 16 -15.53 -17.01 3.00
N SER A 17 -15.75 -15.83 2.40
CA SER A 17 -15.71 -14.55 3.12
C SER A 17 -16.76 -14.42 4.23
N THR A 18 -17.77 -15.30 4.27
CA THR A 18 -18.82 -15.32 5.31
C THR A 18 -18.43 -16.03 6.62
N LEU A 19 -17.31 -16.76 6.66
CA LEU A 19 -16.94 -17.59 7.82
C LEU A 19 -15.94 -16.93 8.79
N GLU A 20 -15.32 -15.80 8.44
CA GLU A 20 -14.44 -15.05 9.34
C GLU A 20 -15.11 -13.74 9.79
N THR A 21 -15.53 -13.68 11.07
CA THR A 21 -16.27 -12.55 11.66
C THR A 21 -15.48 -11.23 11.75
N ASP A 22 -14.17 -11.27 11.51
CA ASP A 22 -13.27 -10.12 11.61
C ASP A 22 -13.02 -9.42 10.27
N ARG A 23 -13.69 -9.87 9.19
CA ARG A 23 -13.54 -9.30 7.84
C ARG A 23 -14.87 -8.76 7.34
N GLU A 24 -14.88 -7.47 6.98
CA GLU A 24 -15.99 -6.92 6.21
C GLU A 24 -15.94 -7.49 4.78
N ALA A 25 -17.07 -8.02 4.32
CA ALA A 25 -17.21 -8.54 2.95
C ALA A 25 -17.13 -7.36 1.95
N HIS A 26 -16.00 -7.20 1.28
CA HIS A 26 -15.84 -6.21 0.23
C HIS A 26 -16.44 -6.71 -1.09
N ARG A 27 -17.28 -5.89 -1.73
CA ARG A 27 -17.92 -6.20 -3.02
C ARG A 27 -16.85 -6.20 -4.12
N GLY A 28 -16.73 -7.30 -4.87
CA GLY A 28 -15.75 -7.49 -5.95
C GLY A 28 -15.99 -6.63 -7.19
N GLU A 29 -15.85 -5.30 -7.07
CA GLU A 29 -16.05 -4.36 -8.19
C GLU A 29 -14.97 -4.49 -9.28
N GLY A 30 -13.80 -5.06 -8.96
CA GLY A 30 -12.66 -5.22 -9.88
C GLY A 30 -12.85 -6.26 -11.00
N GLU A 31 -13.87 -7.11 -10.93
CA GLU A 31 -14.11 -8.18 -11.92
C GLU A 31 -14.64 -7.66 -13.27
N SER A 32 -15.16 -6.43 -13.29
CA SER A 32 -15.70 -5.79 -14.50
C SER A 32 -14.63 -5.27 -15.47
N ALA A 33 -13.34 -5.36 -15.10
CA ALA A 33 -12.24 -4.77 -15.86
C ALA A 33 -11.41 -5.83 -16.61
N GLY A 34 -11.67 -5.97 -17.93
CA GLY A 34 -10.76 -6.50 -18.94
C GLY A 34 -10.65 -8.03 -19.03
N ILE A 35 -11.11 -8.58 -20.17
CA ILE A 35 -10.83 -9.96 -20.58
C ILE A 35 -9.50 -9.95 -21.33
N VAL A 36 -8.58 -10.84 -20.94
CA VAL A 36 -7.32 -11.08 -21.66
C VAL A 36 -7.42 -12.43 -22.35
N ASP A 37 -6.86 -12.53 -23.55
CA ASP A 37 -6.82 -13.78 -24.30
C ASP A 37 -6.05 -14.86 -23.52
N ASN A 38 -6.53 -16.10 -23.54
CA ASN A 38 -5.86 -17.23 -22.88
C ASN A 38 -4.44 -17.43 -23.41
N GLU A 39 -4.20 -17.21 -24.71
CA GLU A 39 -2.85 -17.33 -25.30
C GLU A 39 -1.87 -16.32 -24.70
N ILE A 40 -2.34 -15.11 -24.38
CA ILE A 40 -1.54 -14.07 -23.70
C ILE A 40 -1.26 -14.49 -22.26
N VAL A 41 -2.26 -15.04 -21.56
CA VAL A 41 -2.10 -15.53 -20.18
C VAL A 41 -1.09 -16.67 -20.11
N GLU A 42 -1.16 -17.64 -21.02
CA GLU A 42 -0.19 -18.74 -21.14
C GLU A 42 1.21 -18.22 -21.45
N SER A 43 1.35 -17.28 -22.38
CA SER A 43 2.64 -16.63 -22.69
C SER A 43 3.25 -15.91 -21.47
N CYS A 44 2.41 -15.29 -20.63
CA CYS A 44 2.84 -14.71 -19.37
C CYS A 44 3.28 -15.76 -18.35
N ALA A 45 2.59 -16.91 -18.28
CA ALA A 45 2.97 -18.03 -17.44
C ALA A 45 4.37 -18.56 -17.83
N ASP A 46 4.59 -18.79 -19.12
CA ASP A 46 5.89 -19.22 -19.66
C ASP A 46 7.00 -18.20 -19.35
N ALA A 47 6.70 -16.91 -19.42
CA ALA A 47 7.66 -15.87 -19.06
C ALA A 47 8.05 -15.94 -17.57
N ILE A 48 7.07 -16.16 -16.68
CA ILE A 48 7.28 -16.31 -15.24
C ILE A 48 8.07 -17.59 -14.96
N GLU A 49 7.70 -18.72 -15.55
CA GLU A 49 8.43 -19.98 -15.43
C GLU A 49 9.87 -19.85 -15.93
N SER A 50 10.10 -19.19 -17.06
CA SER A 50 11.46 -18.97 -17.58
C SER A 50 12.34 -18.11 -16.66
N THR A 51 11.76 -17.41 -15.68
CA THR A 51 12.49 -16.56 -14.72
C THR A 51 12.60 -17.22 -13.33
N PHE A 52 11.55 -17.93 -12.88
CA PHE A 52 11.45 -18.48 -11.52
C PHE A 52 11.29 -20.00 -11.46
N GLY A 53 11.26 -20.67 -12.62
CA GLY A 53 11.27 -22.12 -12.72
C GLY A 53 12.60 -22.73 -12.29
N LYS A 54 12.69 -24.06 -12.39
CA LYS A 54 13.85 -24.84 -11.95
C LYS A 54 15.12 -24.51 -12.74
N GLU A 55 14.96 -24.18 -14.03
CA GLU A 55 16.05 -23.85 -14.95
C GLU A 55 15.77 -22.47 -15.58
N PRO A 56 16.09 -21.36 -14.88
CA PRO A 56 15.78 -20.04 -15.40
C PRO A 56 16.66 -19.72 -16.63
N THR A 57 16.01 -19.22 -17.66
CA THR A 57 16.65 -18.72 -18.89
C THR A 57 16.56 -17.21 -19.01
N THR A 58 15.61 -16.58 -18.31
CA THR A 58 15.38 -15.13 -18.28
C THR A 58 15.92 -14.54 -17.00
N LYS A 59 16.56 -13.36 -17.09
CA LYS A 59 17.04 -12.65 -15.88
C LYS A 59 15.88 -11.97 -15.14
N PRO A 60 15.91 -11.90 -13.79
CA PRO A 60 14.85 -11.24 -13.01
C PRO A 60 14.61 -9.77 -13.34
N ASN A 61 15.57 -9.04 -13.88
CA ASN A 61 15.38 -7.64 -14.25
C ASN A 61 14.62 -7.46 -15.58
N GLU A 62 14.46 -8.52 -16.37
CA GLU A 62 13.82 -8.48 -17.70
C GLU A 62 12.34 -8.85 -17.67
N ILE A 63 11.90 -9.62 -16.66
CA ILE A 63 10.53 -10.18 -16.60
C ILE A 63 9.43 -9.13 -16.74
N VAL A 64 9.54 -7.96 -16.10
CA VAL A 64 8.49 -6.93 -16.18
C VAL A 64 8.34 -6.41 -17.61
N LYS A 65 9.46 -6.11 -18.28
CA LYS A 65 9.44 -5.63 -19.67
C LYS A 65 8.90 -6.70 -20.62
N ARG A 66 9.25 -7.96 -20.37
CA ARG A 66 8.75 -9.10 -21.15
C ARG A 66 7.24 -9.25 -20.99
N LEU A 67 6.72 -9.16 -19.77
CA LEU A 67 5.28 -9.18 -19.50
C LEU A 67 4.56 -7.99 -20.16
N GLU A 68 5.12 -6.78 -20.07
CA GLU A 68 4.53 -5.59 -20.73
C GLU A 68 4.47 -5.76 -22.26
N SER A 69 5.49 -6.38 -22.86
CA SER A 69 5.52 -6.69 -24.29
C SER A 69 4.52 -7.78 -24.70
N ILE A 70 4.29 -8.79 -23.83
CA ILE A 70 3.33 -9.87 -24.10
C ILE A 70 1.89 -9.34 -24.00
N VAL A 71 1.63 -8.50 -22.99
CA VAL A 71 0.29 -7.94 -22.73
C VAL A 71 -0.02 -6.74 -23.64
N ASP A 72 0.99 -6.20 -24.32
CA ASP A 72 0.94 -4.98 -25.15
C ASP A 72 0.38 -3.76 -24.39
N ARG A 73 0.72 -3.67 -23.10
CA ARG A 73 0.27 -2.61 -22.18
C ARG A 73 1.30 -2.38 -21.09
N GLY A 74 1.39 -1.13 -20.63
CA GLY A 74 2.15 -0.80 -19.43
C GLY A 74 1.56 -1.51 -18.20
N ARG A 75 2.42 -1.90 -17.25
CA ARG A 75 2.01 -2.71 -16.09
C ARG A 75 0.89 -2.09 -15.23
N ASN A 76 0.74 -0.77 -15.26
CA ASN A 76 -0.29 -0.06 -14.50
C ASN A 76 -1.68 -0.17 -15.14
N ASP A 77 -1.75 -0.59 -16.41
CA ASP A 77 -2.98 -0.77 -17.19
C ASP A 77 -3.39 -2.24 -17.30
N TRP A 78 -2.69 -3.15 -16.60
CA TRP A 78 -3.06 -4.56 -16.55
C TRP A 78 -4.37 -4.74 -15.78
N PRO A 79 -5.33 -5.51 -16.31
CA PRO A 79 -6.60 -5.73 -15.65
C PRO A 79 -6.44 -6.54 -14.35
N PRO A 80 -7.32 -6.35 -13.34
CA PRO A 80 -7.31 -7.10 -12.08
C PRO A 80 -7.28 -8.62 -12.26
N THR A 81 -8.06 -9.14 -13.22
CA THR A 81 -8.10 -10.57 -13.57
C THR A 81 -6.72 -11.10 -13.93
N LEU A 82 -6.03 -10.43 -14.86
CA LEU A 82 -4.68 -10.81 -15.27
C LEU A 82 -3.69 -10.75 -14.10
N ILE A 83 -3.66 -9.66 -13.33
CA ILE A 83 -2.69 -9.56 -12.23
C ILE A 83 -2.92 -10.62 -11.14
N ARG A 84 -4.16 -11.10 -10.93
CA ARG A 84 -4.40 -12.22 -10.02
C ARG A 84 -3.95 -13.57 -10.58
N GLU A 85 -4.05 -13.79 -11.90
CA GLU A 85 -3.45 -14.95 -12.59
C GLU A 85 -1.92 -14.91 -12.52
N LEU A 86 -1.29 -13.76 -12.81
CA LEU A 86 0.16 -13.58 -12.69
C LEU A 86 0.65 -13.84 -11.27
N TRP A 87 -0.12 -13.40 -10.26
CA TRP A 87 0.18 -13.74 -8.86
C TRP A 87 0.16 -15.25 -8.62
N GLN A 88 -0.80 -15.98 -9.19
CA GLN A 88 -0.89 -17.43 -9.04
C GLN A 88 0.34 -18.12 -9.64
N PHE A 89 0.73 -17.77 -10.87
CA PHE A 89 1.94 -18.31 -11.50
C PHE A 89 3.21 -18.02 -10.68
N LEU A 90 3.31 -16.82 -10.08
CA LEU A 90 4.44 -16.49 -9.21
C LEU A 90 4.48 -17.37 -7.96
N VAL A 91 3.34 -17.65 -7.34
CA VAL A 91 3.25 -18.52 -6.17
C VAL A 91 3.56 -19.97 -6.52
N ASP A 92 3.12 -20.45 -7.68
CA ASP A 92 3.42 -21.81 -8.16
C ASP A 92 4.94 -22.01 -8.35
N HIS A 93 5.65 -20.94 -8.70
CA HIS A 93 7.11 -20.91 -8.82
C HIS A 93 7.82 -20.22 -7.64
N GLU A 94 7.25 -20.22 -6.42
CA GLU A 94 7.84 -19.47 -5.28
C GLU A 94 9.26 -19.91 -4.94
N THR A 95 9.60 -21.18 -5.17
CA THR A 95 10.94 -21.72 -4.89
C THR A 95 12.02 -21.02 -5.71
N GLY A 96 11.68 -20.49 -6.89
CA GLY A 96 12.56 -19.71 -7.76
C GLY A 96 13.10 -18.43 -7.12
N ARG A 97 12.38 -17.86 -6.16
CA ARG A 97 12.87 -16.67 -5.42
C ARG A 97 14.16 -16.97 -4.65
N ARG A 98 14.41 -18.24 -4.30
CA ARG A 98 15.58 -18.69 -3.52
C ARG A 98 16.84 -18.86 -4.36
N GLN A 99 16.80 -18.56 -5.66
CA GLN A 99 17.95 -18.74 -6.55
C GLN A 99 19.03 -17.67 -6.34
N SER A 100 18.64 -16.41 -6.14
CA SER A 100 19.57 -15.33 -5.78
C SER A 100 18.84 -14.15 -5.12
N PRO A 101 19.55 -13.23 -4.44
CA PRO A 101 18.94 -12.01 -3.90
C PRO A 101 18.16 -11.20 -4.94
N ALA A 102 18.63 -11.20 -6.20
CA ALA A 102 17.95 -10.51 -7.29
C ALA A 102 16.63 -11.20 -7.69
N HIS A 103 16.56 -12.54 -7.66
CA HIS A 103 15.33 -13.28 -7.86
C HIS A 103 14.33 -13.00 -6.74
N GLU A 104 14.79 -13.04 -5.47
CA GLU A 104 13.93 -12.75 -4.34
C GLU A 104 13.35 -11.33 -4.41
N ALA A 105 14.20 -10.33 -4.61
CA ALA A 105 13.79 -8.94 -4.74
C ALA A 105 12.74 -8.76 -5.84
N ARG A 106 12.98 -9.33 -7.04
CA ARG A 106 12.02 -9.22 -8.15
C ARG A 106 10.71 -9.95 -7.84
N TRP A 107 10.78 -11.15 -7.29
CA TRP A 107 9.61 -11.97 -6.99
C TRP A 107 8.72 -11.28 -5.94
N LEU A 108 9.31 -10.74 -4.86
CA LEU A 108 8.59 -9.95 -3.85
C LEU A 108 7.93 -8.71 -4.45
N ASN A 109 8.66 -7.98 -5.29
CA ASN A 109 8.15 -6.80 -5.96
C ASN A 109 6.93 -7.13 -6.82
N LEU A 110 7.04 -8.15 -7.69
CA LEU A 110 6.01 -8.50 -8.64
C LEU A 110 4.79 -9.17 -7.99
N SER A 111 5.00 -10.04 -7.00
CA SER A 111 3.89 -10.65 -6.23
C SER A 111 3.11 -9.59 -5.44
N GLY A 112 3.81 -8.66 -4.78
CA GLY A 112 3.18 -7.53 -4.10
C GLY A 112 2.45 -6.59 -5.06
N PHE A 113 3.03 -6.33 -6.23
CA PHE A 113 2.36 -5.56 -7.29
C PHE A 113 1.06 -6.27 -7.70
N CYS A 114 1.15 -7.55 -8.03
CA CYS A 114 0.03 -8.32 -8.54
C CYS A 114 -1.12 -8.52 -7.54
N LEU A 115 -0.86 -8.41 -6.23
CA LEU A 115 -1.86 -8.60 -5.18
C LEU A 115 -2.39 -7.31 -4.55
N ARG A 116 -1.85 -6.14 -4.89
CA ARG A 116 -2.29 -4.86 -4.29
C ARG A 116 -3.78 -4.57 -4.56
N PRO A 117 -4.51 -3.91 -3.64
CA PRO A 117 -4.12 -3.53 -2.27
C PRO A 117 -4.21 -4.67 -1.22
N GLY A 118 -4.37 -5.92 -1.67
CA GLY A 118 -4.67 -7.09 -0.83
C GLY A 118 -6.17 -7.38 -0.68
N TYR A 119 -7.01 -6.68 -1.42
CA TYR A 119 -8.47 -6.85 -1.45
C TYR A 119 -9.04 -6.27 -2.76
N GLY A 120 -10.34 -6.48 -3.00
CA GLY A 120 -11.09 -5.89 -4.12
C GLY A 120 -11.39 -6.85 -5.27
N VAL A 121 -10.79 -8.04 -5.26
CA VAL A 121 -11.10 -9.16 -6.17
C VAL A 121 -11.47 -10.39 -5.32
N ALA A 122 -12.35 -11.25 -5.84
CA ALA A 122 -12.71 -12.50 -5.16
C ALA A 122 -11.46 -13.32 -4.79
N VAL A 123 -11.48 -13.93 -3.61
CA VAL A 123 -10.41 -14.81 -3.08
C VAL A 123 -9.11 -14.07 -2.69
N ASP A 124 -9.09 -12.73 -2.70
CA ASP A 124 -7.92 -11.95 -2.27
C ASP A 124 -7.53 -12.19 -0.80
N ASP A 125 -8.51 -12.44 0.06
CA ASP A 125 -8.32 -12.82 1.46
C ASP A 125 -7.45 -14.08 1.62
N TRP A 126 -7.70 -15.09 0.79
CA TRP A 126 -6.90 -16.31 0.72
C TRP A 126 -5.52 -16.04 0.12
N ARG A 127 -5.42 -15.24 -0.95
CA ARG A 127 -4.13 -14.89 -1.57
C ARG A 127 -3.21 -14.19 -0.58
N VAL A 128 -3.73 -13.22 0.15
CA VAL A 128 -3.00 -12.53 1.22
C VAL A 128 -2.57 -13.50 2.32
N GLN A 129 -3.44 -14.44 2.70
CA GLN A 129 -3.10 -15.46 3.68
C GLN A 129 -2.01 -16.43 3.20
N GLN A 130 -1.96 -16.76 1.91
CA GLN A 130 -0.85 -17.53 1.33
C GLN A 130 0.46 -16.75 1.42
N MET A 131 0.46 -15.47 1.01
CA MET A 131 1.65 -14.61 1.12
C MET A 131 2.16 -14.53 2.57
N TRP A 132 1.26 -14.38 3.54
CA TRP A 132 1.59 -14.43 4.97
C TRP A 132 2.35 -15.70 5.35
N ARG A 133 1.80 -16.88 5.01
CA ARG A 133 2.39 -18.19 5.34
C ARG A 133 3.75 -18.42 4.68
N LEU A 134 3.91 -17.95 3.44
CA LEU A 134 5.13 -18.13 2.65
C LEU A 134 6.29 -17.24 3.14
N LEU A 135 5.99 -15.99 3.56
CA LEU A 135 7.01 -14.95 3.70
C LEU A 135 7.22 -14.42 5.12
N HIS A 136 6.23 -14.51 6.01
CA HIS A 136 6.37 -13.92 7.35
C HIS A 136 7.55 -14.57 8.11
N GLY A 137 8.62 -13.80 8.31
CA GLY A 137 9.88 -14.27 8.91
C GLY A 137 10.71 -15.22 8.03
N ARG A 138 10.43 -15.31 6.72
CA ARG A 138 10.99 -16.33 5.80
C ARG A 138 11.60 -15.75 4.52
N LEU A 139 12.29 -14.62 4.63
CA LEU A 139 13.15 -14.14 3.54
C LEU A 139 14.29 -15.14 3.31
N ALA A 140 14.52 -15.47 2.04
CA ALA A 140 15.55 -16.41 1.60
C ALA A 140 16.95 -15.82 1.75
N PHE A 141 17.11 -14.52 1.52
CA PHE A 141 18.39 -13.84 1.60
C PHE A 141 18.36 -12.68 2.60
N PRO A 142 19.41 -12.51 3.43
CA PRO A 142 19.58 -11.35 4.30
C PRO A 142 20.09 -10.12 3.52
N ALA A 143 19.72 -9.99 2.25
CA ALA A 143 20.13 -8.88 1.42
C ALA A 143 19.27 -7.64 1.72
N SER A 144 19.89 -6.47 1.69
CA SER A 144 19.21 -5.17 1.85
C SER A 144 18.06 -4.99 0.84
N GLN A 145 18.29 -5.40 -0.40
CA GLN A 145 17.26 -5.34 -1.44
C GLN A 145 16.06 -6.25 -1.14
N SER A 146 16.30 -7.48 -0.67
CA SER A 146 15.23 -8.40 -0.23
C SER A 146 14.41 -7.81 0.91
N ARG A 147 15.06 -7.17 1.90
CA ARG A 147 14.35 -6.50 3.01
C ARG A 147 13.52 -5.32 2.52
N THR A 148 14.08 -4.51 1.63
CA THR A 148 13.39 -3.35 1.05
C THR A 148 12.16 -3.78 0.25
N GLU A 149 12.30 -4.76 -0.65
CA GLU A 149 11.18 -5.26 -1.45
C GLU A 149 10.14 -6.01 -0.61
N SER A 150 10.55 -6.66 0.49
CA SER A 150 9.62 -7.22 1.47
C SER A 150 8.76 -6.12 2.11
N MET A 151 9.35 -4.99 2.50
CA MET A 151 8.60 -3.86 3.05
C MET A 151 7.61 -3.28 2.04
N ILE A 152 8.04 -3.11 0.79
CA ILE A 152 7.18 -2.64 -0.31
C ILE A 152 6.01 -3.62 -0.54
N MET A 153 6.29 -4.92 -0.56
CA MET A 153 5.28 -5.95 -0.76
C MET A 153 4.24 -5.94 0.37
N TRP A 154 4.67 -5.97 1.65
CA TRP A 154 3.75 -5.90 2.78
C TRP A 154 2.93 -4.61 2.79
N ARG A 155 3.55 -3.48 2.42
CA ARG A 155 2.87 -2.19 2.30
C ARG A 155 1.75 -2.25 1.25
N ARG A 156 2.05 -2.81 0.08
CA ARG A 156 1.08 -2.98 -1.03
C ARG A 156 -0.11 -3.85 -0.66
N ILE A 157 0.03 -4.81 0.24
CA ILE A 157 -1.07 -5.71 0.63
C ILE A 157 -1.61 -5.46 2.04
N ALA A 158 -1.19 -4.36 2.68
CA ALA A 158 -1.50 -4.07 4.08
C ALA A 158 -3.01 -4.04 4.34
N GLY A 159 -3.79 -3.59 3.35
CA GLY A 159 -5.24 -3.54 3.43
C GLY A 159 -5.93 -4.91 3.54
N GLY A 160 -5.31 -5.96 3.00
CA GLY A 160 -5.82 -7.34 3.12
C GLY A 160 -5.41 -8.06 4.41
N LEU A 161 -4.41 -7.54 5.13
CA LEU A 161 -3.90 -8.13 6.36
C LEU A 161 -4.86 -7.93 7.53
N THR A 162 -5.01 -8.96 8.38
CA THR A 162 -5.80 -8.84 9.61
C THR A 162 -5.13 -7.91 10.62
N SER A 163 -5.88 -7.44 11.62
CA SER A 163 -5.31 -6.63 12.71
C SER A 163 -4.15 -7.35 13.41
N GLY A 164 -4.30 -8.64 13.71
CA GLY A 164 -3.24 -9.44 14.33
C GLY A 164 -1.98 -9.57 13.47
N GLN A 165 -2.11 -9.64 12.14
CA GLN A 165 -0.98 -9.67 11.21
C GLN A 165 -0.27 -8.32 11.15
N GLN A 166 -1.01 -7.22 11.06
CA GLN A 166 -0.43 -5.88 11.08
C GLN A 166 0.31 -5.59 12.39
N GLN A 167 -0.24 -6.02 13.53
CA GLN A 167 0.44 -5.92 14.82
C GLN A 167 1.74 -6.72 14.87
N GLN A 168 1.77 -7.94 14.31
CA GLN A 168 2.98 -8.76 14.21
C GLN A 168 4.06 -8.12 13.33
N LEU A 169 3.67 -7.49 12.22
CA LEU A 169 4.62 -6.72 11.37
C LEU A 169 5.14 -5.47 12.09
N ALA A 170 4.27 -4.74 12.78
CA ALA A 170 4.63 -3.50 13.45
C ALA A 170 5.54 -3.71 14.69
N ALA A 171 5.35 -4.81 15.44
CA ALA A 171 6.05 -5.06 16.68
C ALA A 171 7.59 -4.96 16.61
N PRO A 172 8.30 -5.64 15.69
CA PRO A 172 9.76 -5.50 15.58
C PRO A 172 10.20 -4.10 15.14
N MET A 173 9.39 -3.42 14.33
CA MET A 173 9.66 -2.06 13.86
C MET A 173 9.53 -1.03 14.99
N LEU A 174 8.47 -1.10 15.78
CA LEU A 174 8.29 -0.30 17.00
C LEU A 174 9.42 -0.55 18.00
N ALA A 175 9.82 -1.82 18.18
CA ALA A 175 10.94 -2.15 19.04
C ALA A 175 12.27 -1.54 18.56
N ALA A 176 12.48 -1.43 17.25
CA ALA A 176 13.65 -0.75 16.68
C ALA A 176 13.62 0.76 16.97
N LEU A 177 12.47 1.43 16.81
CA LEU A 177 12.33 2.86 17.12
C LEU A 177 12.48 3.18 18.61
N ARG A 178 12.00 2.30 19.49
CA ARG A 178 12.13 2.43 20.95
C ARG A 178 13.55 2.15 21.45
N SER A 179 14.33 1.40 20.68
CA SER A 179 15.69 1.02 21.05
C SER A 179 16.69 2.14 20.83
N LYS A 180 17.62 2.32 21.78
CA LYS A 180 18.78 3.20 21.58
C LYS A 180 19.91 2.53 20.79
N THR A 181 19.89 1.20 20.68
CA THR A 181 20.99 0.39 20.12
C THR A 181 20.66 -0.19 18.74
N ARG A 182 19.39 -0.55 18.49
CA ARG A 182 18.95 -0.96 17.15
C ARG A 182 18.74 0.28 16.31
N ARG A 183 19.49 0.39 15.21
CA ARG A 183 19.33 1.47 14.23
C ARG A 183 18.67 0.93 12.98
N ILE A 184 17.76 1.72 12.43
CA ILE A 184 17.22 1.50 11.10
C ILE A 184 18.30 1.93 10.12
N GLU A 185 18.62 1.06 9.18
CA GLU A 185 19.62 1.35 8.16
C GLU A 185 19.16 2.54 7.29
N PRO A 186 20.01 3.54 6.99
CA PRO A 186 19.59 4.74 6.28
C PRO A 186 18.93 4.50 4.92
N HIS A 187 19.34 3.44 4.22
CA HIS A 187 18.79 3.07 2.91
C HIS A 187 17.43 2.36 3.01
N GLU A 188 17.10 1.80 4.18
CA GLU A 188 15.81 1.14 4.46
C GLU A 188 14.81 2.10 5.11
N ALA A 189 15.28 3.21 5.70
CA ALA A 189 14.45 4.11 6.52
C ALA A 189 13.20 4.62 5.80
N THR A 190 13.29 4.93 4.51
CA THR A 190 12.14 5.39 3.72
C THR A 190 11.03 4.34 3.64
N GLU A 191 11.38 3.10 3.27
CA GLU A 191 10.40 2.02 3.15
C GLU A 191 9.97 1.47 4.51
N PHE A 192 10.81 1.60 5.54
CA PHE A 192 10.43 1.35 6.92
C PHE A 192 9.26 2.25 7.34
N TRP A 193 9.37 3.57 7.13
CA TRP A 193 8.30 4.52 7.50
C TRP A 193 7.05 4.34 6.64
N ARG A 194 7.23 4.05 5.35
CA ARG A 194 6.11 3.79 4.44
C ARG A 194 5.33 2.52 4.81
N LEU A 195 6.02 1.44 5.17
CA LEU A 195 5.35 0.23 5.64
C LEU A 195 4.61 0.48 6.94
N ILE A 196 5.28 0.94 7.99
CA ILE A 196 4.67 1.01 9.33
C ILE A 196 3.48 1.96 9.38
N ALA A 197 3.54 3.07 8.65
CA ALA A 197 2.43 4.03 8.58
C ALA A 197 1.27 3.53 7.70
N SER A 198 1.51 2.54 6.84
CA SER A 198 0.43 1.90 6.09
C SER A 198 -0.40 0.96 6.94
N LEU A 199 0.08 0.51 8.11
CA LEU A 199 -0.59 -0.49 8.96
C LEU A 199 -1.75 0.16 9.77
N GLU A 200 -2.85 0.47 9.11
CA GLU A 200 -3.95 1.24 9.72
C GLU A 200 -4.71 0.54 10.84
N ARG A 201 -4.58 -0.78 10.99
CA ARG A 201 -5.28 -1.57 12.03
C ARG A 201 -4.46 -1.72 13.32
N ILE A 202 -3.27 -1.11 13.42
CA ILE A 202 -2.52 -1.05 14.68
C ILE A 202 -3.23 -0.16 15.72
N SER A 203 -2.80 -0.27 16.97
CA SER A 203 -3.46 0.45 18.06
C SER A 203 -3.31 1.96 17.90
N VAL A 204 -4.33 2.71 18.31
CA VAL A 204 -4.29 4.18 18.32
C VAL A 204 -3.07 4.68 19.11
N ARG A 205 -2.72 4.01 20.21
CA ARG A 205 -1.52 4.31 21.01
C ARG A 205 -0.24 4.23 20.18
N ASP A 206 -0.06 3.14 19.43
CA ASP A 206 1.14 2.97 18.59
C ASP A 206 1.15 4.01 17.45
N LYS A 207 -0.01 4.35 16.87
CA LYS A 207 -0.09 5.43 15.86
C LYS A 207 0.36 6.78 16.43
N ILE A 208 -0.07 7.12 17.65
CA ILE A 208 0.34 8.35 18.35
C ILE A 208 1.86 8.35 18.56
N GLU A 209 2.41 7.27 19.10
CA GLU A 209 3.86 7.16 19.31
C GLU A 209 4.64 7.32 18.00
N LEU A 210 4.18 6.69 16.92
CA LEU A 210 4.81 6.78 15.60
C LEU A 210 4.77 8.21 15.04
N GLY A 211 3.65 8.90 15.13
CA GLY A 211 3.53 10.29 14.65
C GLY A 211 4.41 11.25 15.45
N ASP A 212 4.48 11.08 16.78
CA ASP A 212 5.37 11.88 17.63
C ASP A 212 6.85 11.65 17.32
N ILE A 213 7.23 10.40 17.04
CA ILE A 213 8.59 10.08 16.58
C ILE A 213 8.83 10.69 15.20
N ALA A 214 7.86 10.61 14.27
CA ALA A 214 8.00 11.17 12.93
C ALA A 214 8.27 12.67 12.95
N ILE A 215 7.54 13.44 13.76
CA ILE A 215 7.77 14.88 13.97
C ILE A 215 9.18 15.15 14.53
N LYS A 216 9.59 14.41 15.56
CA LYS A 216 10.93 14.57 16.16
C LYS A 216 12.03 14.27 15.14
N GLU A 217 11.88 13.22 14.33
CA GLU A 217 12.84 12.88 13.29
C GLU A 217 12.84 13.90 12.14
N PHE A 218 11.68 14.48 11.79
CA PHE A 218 11.53 15.47 10.72
C PHE A 218 12.32 16.76 11.00
N GLN A 219 12.31 17.20 12.27
CA GLN A 219 13.04 18.38 12.73
C GLN A 219 14.57 18.21 12.72
N ARG A 220 15.09 16.98 12.66
CA ARG A 220 16.54 16.74 12.67
C ARG A 220 17.17 17.04 11.32
N LYS A 221 18.16 17.94 11.31
CA LYS A 221 18.91 18.34 10.10
C LYS A 221 19.52 17.18 9.32
N LYS A 222 19.94 16.10 9.99
CA LYS A 222 20.51 14.91 9.34
C LYS A 222 19.48 14.07 8.55
N ASN A 223 18.18 14.28 8.78
CA ASN A 223 17.10 13.50 8.20
C ASN A 223 16.40 14.21 7.03
N VAL A 224 17.01 15.24 6.42
CA VAL A 224 16.40 16.00 5.32
C VAL A 224 15.90 15.09 4.20
N ARG A 225 16.68 14.07 3.80
CA ARG A 225 16.27 13.11 2.76
C ARG A 225 15.10 12.19 3.15
N LEU A 226 14.83 12.06 4.45
CA LEU A 226 13.76 11.21 4.99
C LEU A 226 12.45 12.00 5.18
N ARG A 227 12.49 13.34 5.13
CA ARG A 227 11.34 14.22 5.38
C ARG A 227 10.10 13.88 4.55
N PRO A 228 10.19 13.61 3.23
CA PRO A 228 9.00 13.23 2.45
C PRO A 228 8.33 11.96 3.00
N ALA A 229 9.12 10.96 3.42
CA ALA A 229 8.60 9.73 3.98
C ALA A 229 7.97 9.93 5.37
N LEU A 230 8.54 10.83 6.18
CA LEU A 230 8.01 11.17 7.50
C LEU A 230 6.71 11.96 7.41
N LEU A 231 6.62 12.94 6.50
CA LEU A 231 5.39 13.69 6.23
C LEU A 231 4.30 12.74 5.74
N TRP A 232 4.62 11.92 4.73
CA TRP A 232 3.70 10.90 4.23
C TRP A 232 3.22 9.98 5.35
N ALA A 233 4.13 9.46 6.18
CA ALA A 233 3.79 8.62 7.32
C ALA A 233 2.86 9.33 8.31
N LEU A 234 3.12 10.60 8.63
CA LEU A 234 2.29 11.40 9.52
C LEU A 234 0.87 11.58 8.96
N GLY A 235 0.75 11.83 7.66
CA GLY A 235 -0.53 11.93 6.96
C GLY A 235 -1.35 10.63 7.06
N ARG A 236 -0.71 9.48 6.85
CA ARG A 236 -1.36 8.16 6.96
C ARG A 236 -1.81 7.83 8.38
N LEU A 237 -0.94 8.08 9.36
CA LEU A 237 -1.22 7.79 10.77
C LEU A 237 -2.31 8.70 11.34
N GLY A 238 -2.27 9.97 10.93
CA GLY A 238 -3.18 11.02 11.40
C GLY A 238 -4.40 11.25 10.52
N GLY A 239 -4.57 10.48 9.44
CA GLY A 239 -5.66 10.64 8.48
C GLY A 239 -7.03 10.70 9.14
N ARG A 240 -7.83 11.73 8.83
CA ARG A 240 -9.23 11.84 9.29
C ARG A 240 -10.13 10.81 8.63
N GLN A 241 -9.77 10.40 7.42
CA GLN A 241 -10.36 9.26 6.70
C GLN A 241 -9.24 8.26 6.40
N PRO A 242 -9.16 7.15 7.14
CA PRO A 242 -8.24 6.07 6.83
C PRO A 242 -8.48 5.53 5.41
N ALA A 243 -7.45 4.97 4.78
CA ALA A 243 -7.55 4.44 3.41
C ALA A 243 -8.25 3.07 3.36
N TYR A 244 -8.20 2.28 4.44
CA TYR A 244 -8.85 0.97 4.49
C TYR A 244 -9.18 0.49 5.92
N GLY A 245 -8.55 1.09 6.93
CA GLY A 245 -8.71 0.76 8.33
C GLY A 245 -10.02 1.31 8.89
N PRO A 246 -10.57 0.68 9.93
CA PRO A 246 -11.84 1.10 10.48
C PRO A 246 -11.71 2.48 11.14
N LEU A 247 -12.77 3.27 11.05
CA LEU A 247 -12.81 4.67 11.49
C LEU A 247 -12.49 4.86 12.97
N ASN A 248 -12.76 3.85 13.80
CA ASN A 248 -12.44 3.84 15.24
C ASN A 248 -10.93 3.74 15.53
N THR A 249 -10.09 3.54 14.52
CA THR A 249 -8.62 3.56 14.66
C THR A 249 -8.01 4.93 14.33
N ALA A 250 -8.83 5.94 14.01
CA ALA A 250 -8.35 7.30 13.82
C ALA A 250 -7.77 7.86 15.13
N VAL A 251 -6.66 8.58 15.06
CA VAL A 251 -6.07 9.22 16.24
C VAL A 251 -6.97 10.37 16.74
N PRO A 252 -6.99 10.66 18.05
CA PRO A 252 -7.81 11.73 18.62
C PRO A 252 -7.59 13.08 17.94
N ILE A 253 -8.66 13.88 17.86
CA ILE A 253 -8.64 15.22 17.25
C ILE A 253 -7.49 16.07 17.77
N GLN A 254 -7.27 16.08 19.09
CA GLN A 254 -6.25 16.89 19.73
C GLN A 254 -4.84 16.52 19.24
N GLN A 255 -4.60 15.23 19.00
CA GLN A 255 -3.31 14.76 18.51
C GLN A 255 -3.08 15.19 17.06
N ALA A 256 -4.06 14.98 16.19
CA ALA A 256 -3.96 15.37 14.78
C ALA A 256 -3.80 16.88 14.62
N GLN A 257 -4.52 17.68 15.40
CA GLN A 257 -4.36 19.13 15.45
C GLN A 257 -2.96 19.54 15.88
N SER A 258 -2.40 18.91 16.92
CA SER A 258 -1.05 19.22 17.39
C SER A 258 -0.01 18.94 16.31
N TRP A 259 -0.13 17.81 15.62
CA TRP A 259 0.75 17.48 14.50
C TRP A 259 0.59 18.44 13.33
N LEU A 260 -0.64 18.75 12.93
CA LEU A 260 -0.94 19.68 11.86
C LEU A 260 -0.36 21.08 12.13
N GLN A 261 -0.62 21.64 13.31
CA GLN A 261 -0.08 22.94 13.69
C GLN A 261 1.45 22.92 13.69
N THR A 262 2.08 21.86 14.20
CA THR A 262 3.54 21.72 14.17
C THR A 262 4.09 21.70 12.73
N ILE A 263 3.41 21.01 11.80
CA ILE A 263 3.84 20.99 10.39
C ILE A 263 3.69 22.38 9.75
N ILE A 264 2.56 23.05 9.97
CA ILE A 264 2.34 24.42 9.47
C ILE A 264 3.41 25.37 10.02
N ASP A 265 3.71 25.31 11.32
CA ASP A 265 4.71 26.17 11.97
C ASP A 265 6.14 25.90 11.50
N LEU A 266 6.43 24.67 11.05
CA LEU A 266 7.73 24.29 10.50
C LEU A 266 7.91 24.68 9.03
N ASP A 267 6.83 25.07 8.36
CA ASP A 267 6.79 25.61 7.00
C ASP A 267 7.62 24.80 5.98
N PRO A 268 7.37 23.48 5.82
CA PRO A 268 8.04 22.68 4.79
C PRO A 268 7.68 23.14 3.37
N PRO A 269 8.45 22.71 2.34
CA PRO A 269 8.03 22.90 0.95
C PRO A 269 6.65 22.28 0.68
N GLU A 270 5.78 23.04 0.01
CA GLU A 270 4.42 22.66 -0.36
C GLU A 270 4.34 21.26 -0.98
N SER A 271 5.19 21.00 -1.97
CA SER A 271 5.22 19.75 -2.75
C SER A 271 5.38 18.47 -1.90
N GLU A 272 5.83 18.61 -0.64
CA GLU A 272 5.98 17.50 0.30
C GLU A 272 4.88 17.43 1.36
N ALA A 273 4.23 18.56 1.67
CA ALA A 273 3.41 18.72 2.87
C ALA A 273 1.90 18.79 2.60
N SER A 274 1.47 19.23 1.42
CA SER A 274 0.06 19.52 1.16
C SER A 274 -0.87 18.35 1.39
N LEU A 275 -0.51 17.15 0.90
CA LEU A 275 -1.31 15.95 1.11
C LEU A 275 -1.33 15.51 2.58
N THR A 276 -0.24 15.75 3.33
CA THR A 276 -0.16 15.46 4.77
C THR A 276 -1.12 16.37 5.54
N ILE A 277 -1.11 17.66 5.21
CA ILE A 277 -2.00 18.68 5.79
C ILE A 277 -3.47 18.33 5.52
N VAL A 278 -3.80 18.00 4.27
CA VAL A 278 -5.14 17.57 3.90
C VAL A 278 -5.54 16.31 4.66
N GLN A 279 -4.70 15.28 4.73
CA GLN A 279 -5.05 14.06 5.47
C GLN A 279 -5.31 14.32 6.97
N LEU A 280 -4.54 15.21 7.60
CA LEU A 280 -4.70 15.56 9.01
C LEU A 280 -5.94 16.44 9.28
N GLY A 281 -6.36 17.26 8.32
CA GLY A 281 -7.37 18.30 8.52
C GLY A 281 -8.66 18.19 7.69
N ARG A 282 -8.76 17.24 6.76
CA ARG A 282 -9.90 17.09 5.84
C ARG A 282 -11.22 17.02 6.60
N LEU A 283 -12.19 17.82 6.16
CA LEU A 283 -13.52 17.83 6.73
C LEU A 283 -14.25 16.53 6.35
N THR A 284 -14.80 15.86 7.36
CA THR A 284 -15.49 14.58 7.20
C THR A 284 -16.97 14.65 7.54
N GLY A 285 -17.42 15.70 8.22
CA GLY A 285 -18.79 15.83 8.74
C GLY A 285 -19.02 15.05 10.04
N ASP A 286 -17.97 14.46 10.61
CA ASP A 286 -18.01 13.72 11.87
C ASP A 286 -17.29 14.51 12.96
N ARG A 287 -18.05 14.97 13.95
CA ARG A 287 -17.55 15.74 15.11
C ARG A 287 -16.46 15.05 15.93
N TYR A 288 -16.32 13.73 15.83
CA TYR A 288 -15.31 12.96 16.57
C TYR A 288 -13.99 12.84 15.81
N ARG A 289 -13.95 13.24 14.54
CA ARG A 289 -12.75 13.22 13.70
C ARG A 289 -12.35 14.61 13.22
N ASP A 290 -13.33 15.46 12.94
CA ASP A 290 -13.11 16.80 12.43
C ASP A 290 -12.35 17.66 13.44
N ILE A 291 -11.26 18.26 12.98
CA ILE A 291 -10.49 19.23 13.75
C ILE A 291 -11.24 20.55 13.88
N ARG A 292 -10.83 21.38 14.84
CA ARG A 292 -11.39 22.73 15.03
C ARG A 292 -11.23 23.60 13.77
N ASP A 293 -12.24 24.42 13.53
CA ASP A 293 -12.31 25.32 12.37
C ASP A 293 -11.12 26.28 12.31
N ASP A 294 -10.70 26.86 13.44
CA ASP A 294 -9.56 27.79 13.49
C ASP A 294 -8.23 27.16 13.07
N VAL A 295 -8.04 25.86 13.36
CA VAL A 295 -6.83 25.12 12.91
C VAL A 295 -6.93 24.79 11.42
N ARG A 296 -8.13 24.51 10.93
CA ARG A 296 -8.39 24.22 9.52
C ARG A 296 -8.31 25.44 8.62
N GLU A 297 -8.70 26.60 9.13
CA GLU A 297 -8.50 27.90 8.49
C GLU A 297 -7.00 28.18 8.31
N LYS A 298 -6.17 27.94 9.33
CA LYS A 298 -4.71 28.06 9.19
C LYS A 298 -4.13 27.09 8.16
N ALA A 299 -4.61 25.85 8.13
CA ALA A 299 -4.20 24.87 7.12
C ALA A 299 -4.59 25.33 5.70
N THR A 300 -5.79 25.90 5.55
CA THR A 300 -6.27 26.46 4.29
C THR A 300 -5.44 27.66 3.84
N GLN A 301 -5.11 28.57 4.77
CA GLN A 301 -4.23 29.71 4.51
C GLN A 301 -2.84 29.26 4.09
N TYR A 302 -2.28 28.26 4.77
CA TYR A 302 -1.00 27.67 4.40
C TYR A 302 -1.01 27.11 2.97
N LEU A 303 -2.02 26.31 2.61
CA LEU A 303 -2.13 25.76 1.25
C LEU A 303 -2.27 26.87 0.20
N SER A 304 -3.08 27.89 0.51
CA SER A 304 -3.32 29.02 -0.40
C SER A 304 -2.07 29.89 -0.59
N SER A 305 -1.31 30.17 0.47
CA SER A 305 -0.08 30.96 0.39
C SER A 305 1.04 30.26 -0.35
N HIS A 306 0.94 28.94 -0.49
CA HIS A 306 1.89 28.10 -1.20
C HIS A 306 1.42 27.70 -2.60
N GLU A 307 0.32 28.28 -3.10
CA GLU A 307 -0.23 28.01 -4.44
C GLU A 307 -0.61 26.53 -4.66
N ALA A 308 -0.99 25.82 -3.59
CA ALA A 308 -1.47 24.44 -3.69
C ALA A 308 -2.77 24.36 -4.51
N GLY A 309 -3.03 23.20 -5.12
CA GLY A 309 -4.21 22.97 -5.95
C GLY A 309 -5.52 23.29 -5.22
N SER A 310 -6.46 23.96 -5.90
CA SER A 310 -7.74 24.41 -5.30
C SER A 310 -8.55 23.27 -4.69
N HIS A 311 -8.46 22.07 -5.26
CA HIS A 311 -9.14 20.89 -4.74
C HIS A 311 -8.65 20.51 -3.32
N LEU A 312 -7.36 20.65 -3.02
CA LEU A 312 -6.82 20.39 -1.68
C LEU A 312 -7.39 21.35 -0.63
N VAL A 313 -7.63 22.61 -1.03
CA VAL A 313 -8.32 23.59 -0.19
C VAL A 313 -9.78 23.19 0.03
N THR A 314 -10.50 22.80 -1.03
CA THR A 314 -11.89 22.31 -0.93
C THR A 314 -12.01 21.12 0.04
N LEU A 315 -11.06 20.18 0.03
CA LEU A 315 -11.06 19.05 0.97
C LEU A 315 -10.96 19.48 2.44
N LEU A 316 -10.34 20.61 2.73
CA LEU A 316 -10.32 21.19 4.08
C LEU A 316 -11.62 21.94 4.40
N THR A 317 -12.15 22.74 3.48
CA THR A 317 -13.28 23.65 3.78
C THR A 317 -14.65 22.99 3.65
N GLU A 318 -14.82 22.14 2.64
CA GLU A 318 -16.11 21.53 2.26
C GLU A 318 -16.10 20.00 2.41
N GLY A 319 -14.91 19.40 2.52
CA GLY A 319 -14.75 17.95 2.51
C GLY A 319 -14.79 17.43 1.07
N GLY A 320 -15.36 16.24 0.85
CA GLY A 320 -15.38 15.58 -0.46
C GLY A 320 -14.45 14.37 -0.50
N THR A 321 -14.05 13.91 -1.69
CA THR A 321 -13.19 12.73 -1.92
C THR A 321 -11.87 13.08 -2.59
N LEU A 322 -10.82 12.31 -2.28
CA LEU A 322 -9.56 12.41 -2.99
C LEU A 322 -9.75 12.05 -4.48
N GLU A 323 -9.02 12.73 -5.34
CA GLU A 323 -8.89 12.36 -6.74
C GLU A 323 -7.95 11.17 -6.92
N ARG A 324 -7.95 10.55 -8.10
CA ARG A 324 -7.21 9.29 -8.35
C ARG A 324 -5.71 9.42 -8.10
N ASP A 325 -5.11 10.54 -8.47
CA ASP A 325 -3.67 10.78 -8.27
C ASP A 325 -3.37 10.99 -6.79
N GLU A 326 -4.27 11.65 -6.06
CA GLU A 326 -4.18 11.85 -4.61
C GLU A 326 -4.39 10.54 -3.85
N GLU A 327 -5.36 9.71 -4.24
CA GLU A 327 -5.56 8.36 -3.69
C GLU A 327 -4.31 7.49 -3.91
N SER A 328 -3.70 7.56 -5.09
CA SER A 328 -2.47 6.83 -5.41
C SER A 328 -1.29 7.35 -4.57
N ALA A 329 -1.21 8.66 -4.35
CA ALA A 329 -0.21 9.27 -3.48
C ALA A 329 -0.40 8.88 -2.00
N VAL A 330 -1.65 8.85 -1.50
CA VAL A 330 -1.98 8.36 -0.15
C VAL A 330 -1.67 6.87 -0.02
N PHE A 331 -2.01 6.04 -1.01
CA PHE A 331 -1.67 4.62 -0.98
C PHE A 331 -0.16 4.38 -1.11
N GLY A 332 0.56 5.30 -1.75
CA GLY A 332 1.99 5.19 -2.05
C GLY A 332 2.29 4.25 -3.22
N ASP A 333 1.27 3.89 -4.01
CA ASP A 333 1.37 3.11 -5.24
C ASP A 333 0.15 3.37 -6.14
N SER A 334 0.21 2.92 -7.39
CA SER A 334 -0.95 2.88 -8.28
C SER A 334 -1.93 1.78 -7.83
N LEU A 335 -3.23 2.06 -7.85
CA LEU A 335 -4.26 1.02 -7.66
C LEU A 335 -4.62 0.35 -9.00
N PRO A 336 -4.95 -0.96 -9.01
CA PRO A 336 -5.42 -1.64 -10.22
C PRO A 336 -6.71 -1.02 -10.74
N LEU A 337 -6.94 -1.15 -12.05
CA LEU A 337 -8.14 -0.61 -12.70
C LEU A 337 -9.41 -1.16 -12.02
N GLY A 338 -10.35 -0.26 -11.70
CA GLY A 338 -11.62 -0.64 -11.05
C GLY A 338 -11.54 -0.88 -9.53
N ILE A 339 -10.34 -0.93 -8.93
CA ILE A 339 -10.19 -1.05 -7.47
C ILE A 339 -10.01 0.33 -6.86
N ARG A 340 -10.78 0.62 -5.80
CA ARG A 340 -10.68 1.84 -5.00
C ARG A 340 -10.38 1.51 -3.54
N LEU A 341 -9.82 2.49 -2.83
CA LEU A 341 -9.63 2.39 -1.40
C LEU A 341 -10.97 2.21 -0.68
N GLY A 342 -11.03 1.25 0.24
CA GLY A 342 -12.25 0.86 0.95
C GLY A 342 -12.87 2.05 1.68
N ARG A 343 -14.11 2.40 1.32
CA ARG A 343 -14.89 3.42 2.03
C ARG A 343 -15.39 2.81 3.34
N SER A 344 -14.75 3.14 4.45
CA SER A 344 -15.20 2.81 5.81
C SER A 344 -16.26 3.79 6.31
#